data_AF-A0A956HJ86-F1
#
_entry.id   AF-A0A956HJ86-F1
#
_cell.length_a   1.000
_cell.length_b   1.000
_cell.length_c   1.000
_cell.angle_alpha   90.00
_cell.angle_beta   90.00
_cell.angle_gamma   90.00
#
_symmetry.space_group_name_H-M   'P 1'
#
loop_
_entity.id
_entity.type
_entity.pdbx_description
1 polymer ?
#
loop_
_entity_poly.entity_id
_entity_poly.type
_entity_poly.pdbx_seq_one_letter_code
_entity_poly.pdbx_strand_id
1 'polypeptide(L)'
;GHVLMPGEEFSFNDVVGDRSYEAGFRYAPGITQGELVDVVGGGICQVSSTLFGAAFFAGLEIVHARPHSRPSSYVDMGLDSTVVYPTVDMKLKNPHPFPVVLHVAVSAGEIKVEVLGARRDFKVAFEREIVEVLPFTTLVRNDDRLRTGTRTVSQQGKRGFKVIRRRKVYGAGDDVRVDEWELRYPPTREIVRVGTSPTGQVPEAKPTSALRDPASELRIVQ
;
A
#
# COMPACT_ATOMS: atom_id res chain seq x y z
N GLY A 1 10.02 -18.15 -6.73
CA GLY A 1 10.49 -17.84 -5.37
C GLY A 1 11.91 -17.31 -5.44
N HIS A 2 12.42 -16.73 -4.36
CA HIS A 2 13.78 -16.17 -4.28
C HIS A 2 14.46 -16.68 -3.00
N VAL A 3 15.72 -17.10 -3.08
CA VAL A 3 16.52 -17.50 -1.91
C VAL A 3 17.31 -16.28 -1.46
N LEU A 4 17.17 -15.91 -0.19
CA LEU A 4 17.85 -14.79 0.42
C LEU A 4 18.84 -15.30 1.46
N MET A 5 20.13 -15.16 1.18
CA MET A 5 21.23 -15.65 2.02
C MET A 5 21.37 -14.82 3.31
N PRO A 6 22.03 -15.35 4.36
CA PRO A 6 22.32 -14.59 5.58
C PRO A 6 23.01 -13.25 5.26
N GLY A 7 22.47 -12.16 5.79
CA GLY A 7 22.97 -10.80 5.59
C GLY A 7 22.70 -10.20 4.21
N GLU A 8 22.10 -10.93 3.28
CA GLU A 8 21.80 -10.44 1.93
C GLU A 8 20.60 -9.49 1.92
N GLU A 9 20.68 -8.48 1.06
CA GLU A 9 19.59 -7.53 0.79
C GLU A 9 18.83 -7.95 -0.48
N PHE A 10 17.51 -8.01 -0.35
CA PHE A 10 16.57 -8.17 -1.44
C PHE A 10 16.05 -6.80 -1.87
N SER A 11 16.10 -6.50 -3.18
CA SER A 11 15.35 -5.41 -3.81
C SER A 11 14.22 -5.97 -4.65
N PHE A 12 12.99 -5.48 -4.43
CA PHE A 12 11.85 -5.89 -5.22
C PHE A 12 12.01 -5.48 -6.69
N ASN A 13 12.53 -4.29 -6.95
CA ASN A 13 12.74 -3.81 -8.32
C ASN A 13 13.88 -4.54 -9.04
N ASP A 14 14.97 -4.90 -8.35
CA ASP A 14 16.07 -5.64 -8.98
C ASP A 14 15.65 -7.06 -9.33
N VAL A 15 14.84 -7.71 -8.50
CA VAL A 15 14.37 -9.09 -8.73
C VAL A 15 13.23 -9.15 -9.75
N VAL A 16 12.29 -8.21 -9.69
CA VAL A 16 11.09 -8.23 -10.56
C VAL A 16 11.32 -7.53 -11.89
N GLY A 17 12.18 -6.50 -11.94
CA GLY A 17 12.52 -5.77 -13.16
C GLY A 17 11.43 -4.82 -13.66
N ASP A 18 11.55 -4.39 -14.91
CA ASP A 18 10.60 -3.48 -15.57
C ASP A 18 9.19 -4.10 -15.71
N ARG A 19 8.14 -3.27 -15.56
CA ARG A 19 6.72 -3.65 -15.67
C ARG A 19 6.22 -3.40 -17.10
N SER A 20 6.95 -3.93 -18.08
CA SER A 20 6.66 -3.79 -19.52
C SER A 20 6.04 -5.05 -20.13
N TYR A 21 5.47 -4.90 -21.33
CA TYR A 21 4.90 -6.02 -22.08
C TYR A 21 5.93 -7.07 -22.43
N GLU A 22 7.11 -6.60 -22.80
CA GLU A 22 8.28 -7.39 -23.18
C GLU A 22 8.78 -8.22 -21.98
N ALA A 23 8.68 -7.67 -20.78
CA ALA A 23 8.94 -8.38 -19.52
C ALA A 23 7.80 -9.33 -19.09
N GLY A 24 6.75 -9.47 -19.91
CA GLY A 24 5.65 -10.41 -19.70
C GLY A 24 4.48 -9.85 -18.88
N PHE A 25 4.51 -8.58 -18.50
CA PHE A 25 3.40 -7.95 -17.78
C PHE A 25 2.19 -7.75 -18.70
N ARG A 26 1.03 -7.59 -18.07
CA ARG A 26 -0.27 -7.42 -18.72
C ARG A 26 -1.02 -6.24 -18.11
N TYR A 27 -2.02 -5.75 -18.84
CA TYR A 27 -2.99 -4.81 -18.27
C TYR A 27 -3.75 -5.46 -17.13
N ALA A 28 -3.86 -4.73 -16.03
CA ALA A 28 -4.73 -5.03 -14.91
C ALA A 28 -5.14 -3.72 -14.22
N PRO A 29 -6.19 -3.71 -13.40
CA PRO A 29 -6.61 -2.51 -12.70
C PRO A 29 -5.48 -1.92 -11.83
N GLY A 30 -5.22 -0.64 -11.99
CA GLY A 30 -4.29 0.14 -11.17
C GLY A 30 -4.76 1.58 -11.03
N ILE A 31 -4.09 2.37 -10.19
CA ILE A 31 -4.49 3.76 -9.95
C ILE A 31 -3.56 4.70 -10.71
N THR A 32 -4.11 5.45 -11.67
CA THR A 32 -3.41 6.53 -12.39
C THR A 32 -4.12 7.83 -12.16
N GLN A 33 -3.37 8.87 -11.75
CA GLN A 33 -3.93 10.21 -11.45
C GLN A 33 -5.14 10.22 -10.50
N GLY A 34 -5.26 9.21 -9.63
CA GLY A 34 -6.35 9.09 -8.65
C GLY A 34 -7.55 8.26 -9.10
N GLU A 35 -7.58 7.84 -10.37
CA GLU A 35 -8.63 7.01 -10.99
C GLU A 35 -8.17 5.55 -11.15
N LEU A 36 -9.11 4.62 -11.03
CA LEU A 36 -8.85 3.20 -11.31
C LEU A 36 -8.97 2.97 -12.82
N VAL A 37 -7.86 2.64 -13.47
CA VAL A 37 -7.76 2.37 -14.91
C VAL A 37 -6.87 1.15 -15.13
N ASP A 38 -7.01 0.47 -16.25
CA ASP A 38 -6.10 -0.61 -16.60
C ASP A 38 -4.71 -0.03 -16.91
N VAL A 39 -3.70 -0.55 -16.21
CA VAL A 39 -2.29 -0.19 -16.39
C VAL A 39 -1.45 -1.44 -16.55
N VAL A 40 -0.33 -1.33 -17.26
CA VAL A 40 0.62 -2.44 -17.39
C VAL A 40 1.21 -2.74 -16.01
N GLY A 41 1.12 -3.99 -15.57
CA GLY A 41 1.54 -4.38 -14.23
C GLY A 41 0.61 -3.89 -13.11
N GLY A 42 -0.65 -3.58 -13.42
CA GLY A 42 -1.67 -3.36 -12.39
C GLY A 42 -1.72 -4.51 -11.38
N GLY A 43 -2.01 -4.18 -10.11
CA GLY A 43 -2.00 -5.15 -9.01
C GLY A 43 -0.62 -5.50 -8.44
N ILE A 44 0.50 -5.03 -9.02
CA ILE A 44 1.84 -5.37 -8.51
C ILE A 44 2.06 -4.95 -7.05
N CYS A 45 1.44 -3.84 -6.61
CA CYS A 45 1.55 -3.40 -5.22
C CYS A 45 0.86 -4.33 -4.22
N GLN A 46 -0.10 -5.15 -4.67
CA GLN A 46 -0.67 -6.22 -3.85
C GLN A 46 0.40 -7.28 -3.58
N VAL A 47 1.19 -7.65 -4.59
CA VAL A 47 2.32 -8.58 -4.45
C VAL A 47 3.36 -8.05 -3.49
N SER A 48 3.80 -6.80 -3.65
CA SER A 48 4.79 -6.20 -2.75
C SER A 48 4.28 -6.07 -1.31
N SER A 49 3.00 -5.75 -1.12
CA SER A 49 2.41 -5.64 0.23
C SER A 49 2.23 -7.00 0.90
N THR A 50 1.79 -8.03 0.17
CA THR A 50 1.70 -9.39 0.72
C THR A 50 3.08 -9.93 1.09
N LEU A 51 4.09 -9.68 0.24
CA LEU A 51 5.47 -10.05 0.54
C LEU A 51 6.03 -9.26 1.74
N PHE A 52 5.76 -7.95 1.80
CA PHE A 52 6.14 -7.12 2.94
C PHE A 52 5.56 -7.66 4.25
N GLY A 53 4.26 -7.98 4.28
CA GLY A 53 3.61 -8.54 5.45
C GLY A 53 4.23 -9.87 5.89
N ALA A 54 4.46 -10.79 4.95
CA ALA A 54 5.12 -12.06 5.24
C ALA A 54 6.55 -11.86 5.79
N ALA A 55 7.33 -10.96 5.18
CA ALA A 55 8.67 -10.60 5.63
C ALA A 55 8.69 -9.94 7.02
N PHE A 56 7.72 -9.06 7.28
CA PHE A 56 7.55 -8.38 8.57
C PHE A 56 7.38 -9.41 9.70
N PHE A 57 6.44 -10.36 9.54
CA PHE A 57 6.16 -11.40 10.53
C PHE A 57 7.23 -12.50 10.58
N ALA A 58 7.98 -12.71 9.49
CA ALA A 58 9.15 -13.59 9.49
C ALA A 58 10.38 -12.97 10.18
N GLY A 59 10.28 -11.72 10.65
CA GLY A 59 11.36 -11.03 11.34
C GLY A 59 12.50 -10.58 10.41
N LEU A 60 12.27 -10.47 9.10
CA LEU A 60 13.25 -9.87 8.20
C LEU A 60 13.44 -8.39 8.52
N GLU A 61 14.63 -7.86 8.27
CA GLU A 61 14.90 -6.45 8.44
C GLU A 61 14.26 -5.64 7.30
N ILE A 62 13.61 -4.54 7.66
CA ILE A 62 12.98 -3.63 6.70
C ILE A 62 13.96 -2.51 6.42
N VAL A 63 14.77 -2.68 5.37
CA VAL A 63 15.79 -1.70 4.97
C VAL A 63 15.12 -0.47 4.35
N HIS A 64 14.13 -0.69 3.48
CA HIS A 64 13.33 0.38 2.91
C HIS A 64 11.92 -0.12 2.59
N ALA A 65 10.90 0.59 3.06
CA ALA A 65 9.52 0.37 2.66
C ALA A 65 8.75 1.68 2.78
N ARG A 66 7.84 1.92 1.84
CA ARG A 66 7.00 3.12 1.81
C ARG A 66 5.54 2.69 1.73
N PRO A 67 4.64 3.21 2.59
CA PRO A 67 3.23 2.91 2.46
C PRO A 67 2.66 3.55 1.18
N HIS A 68 1.48 3.09 0.78
CA HIS A 68 0.71 3.73 -0.27
C HIS A 68 0.32 5.15 0.11
N SER A 69 0.06 5.99 -0.90
CA SER A 69 -0.50 7.32 -0.66
C SER A 69 -1.95 7.27 -0.16
N ARG A 70 -2.62 6.13 -0.31
CA ARG A 70 -4.00 5.89 0.09
C ARG A 70 -4.06 4.53 0.77
N PRO A 71 -4.79 4.39 1.89
CA PRO A 71 -5.02 3.08 2.50
C PRO A 71 -5.56 2.09 1.47
N SER A 72 -4.90 0.94 1.34
CA SER A 72 -5.32 -0.15 0.48
C SER A 72 -6.48 -0.92 1.10
N SER A 73 -7.36 -1.51 0.27
CA SER A 73 -8.48 -2.33 0.77
C SER A 73 -8.09 -3.78 1.07
N TYR A 74 -6.93 -4.23 0.60
CA TYR A 74 -6.48 -5.63 0.66
C TYR A 74 -5.44 -5.88 1.76
N VAL A 75 -5.02 -4.84 2.49
CA VAL A 75 -4.03 -4.94 3.57
C VAL A 75 -4.25 -3.80 4.56
N ASP A 76 -4.00 -4.08 5.85
CA ASP A 76 -4.10 -3.08 6.90
C ASP A 76 -3.03 -1.98 6.74
N MET A 77 -3.41 -0.74 7.08
CA MET A 77 -2.48 0.40 7.06
C MET A 77 -1.23 0.10 7.89
N GLY A 78 -0.05 0.22 7.28
CA GLY A 78 1.23 0.00 7.92
C GLY A 78 1.82 -1.38 7.66
N LEU A 79 1.01 -2.33 7.17
CA LEU A 79 1.47 -3.60 6.60
C LEU A 79 1.58 -3.56 5.07
N ASP A 80 1.49 -2.38 4.47
CA ASP A 80 1.60 -2.17 3.04
C ASP A 80 2.97 -1.61 2.64
N SER A 81 3.40 -1.96 1.42
CA SER A 81 4.58 -1.38 0.79
C SER A 81 4.31 -1.16 -0.69
N THR A 82 4.33 0.10 -1.12
CA THR A 82 4.17 0.49 -2.52
C THR A 82 5.48 0.35 -3.28
N VAL A 83 5.39 0.02 -4.56
CA VAL A 83 6.52 -0.10 -5.48
C VAL A 83 6.18 0.55 -6.81
N VAL A 84 7.16 1.22 -7.41
CA VAL A 84 7.08 1.86 -8.73
C VAL A 84 8.42 1.66 -9.38
N TYR A 85 8.48 0.97 -10.51
CA TYR A 85 9.74 0.79 -11.22
C TYR A 85 10.17 2.09 -11.93
N PRO A 86 11.45 2.50 -11.89
CA PRO A 86 12.50 2.06 -10.97
C PRO A 86 12.59 2.91 -9.68
N THR A 87 11.64 3.83 -9.46
CA THR A 87 11.79 4.96 -8.51
C THR A 87 11.38 4.69 -7.06
N VAL A 88 10.43 3.80 -6.81
CA VAL A 88 9.99 3.42 -5.47
C VAL A 88 10.17 1.93 -5.30
N ASP A 89 10.99 1.53 -4.33
CA ASP A 89 11.39 0.15 -4.13
C ASP A 89 11.07 -0.32 -2.72
N MET A 90 10.95 -1.64 -2.55
CA MET A 90 10.90 -2.29 -1.26
C MET A 90 12.19 -3.10 -1.09
N LYS A 91 12.94 -2.80 -0.03
CA LYS A 91 14.18 -3.48 0.30
C LYS A 91 14.08 -4.17 1.65
N LEU A 92 14.47 -5.44 1.67
CA LEU A 92 14.47 -6.30 2.83
C LEU A 92 15.86 -6.88 3.03
N LYS A 93 16.24 -7.19 4.25
CA LYS A 93 17.50 -7.90 4.53
C LYS A 93 17.24 -9.12 5.39
N ASN A 94 17.97 -10.19 5.14
CA ASN A 94 17.91 -11.39 5.97
C ASN A 94 18.84 -11.26 7.18
N PRO A 95 18.33 -11.03 8.40
CA PRO A 95 19.18 -10.96 9.59
C PRO A 95 19.51 -12.36 10.15
N HIS A 96 18.89 -13.42 9.62
CA HIS A 96 19.03 -14.77 10.16
C HIS A 96 20.37 -15.39 9.75
N PRO A 97 20.96 -16.27 10.58
CA PRO A 97 22.20 -16.96 10.26
C PRO A 97 22.02 -18.12 9.26
N PHE A 98 20.83 -18.26 8.69
CA PHE A 98 20.47 -19.29 7.71
C PHE A 98 19.73 -18.67 6.51
N PRO A 99 19.79 -19.30 5.33
CA PRO A 99 19.05 -18.82 4.16
C PRO A 99 17.54 -18.92 4.39
N VAL A 100 16.80 -17.98 3.83
CA VAL A 100 15.33 -18.01 3.77
C VAL A 100 14.85 -18.01 2.34
N VAL A 101 13.72 -18.63 2.07
CA VAL A 101 13.08 -18.63 0.75
C VAL A 101 11.83 -17.77 0.79
N LEU A 102 11.81 -16.73 -0.04
CA LEU A 102 10.62 -15.95 -0.35
C LEU A 102 9.82 -16.73 -1.41
N HIS A 103 8.85 -17.53 -0.94
CA HIS A 103 7.98 -18.33 -1.78
C HIS A 103 6.68 -17.56 -2.06
N VAL A 104 6.37 -17.34 -3.34
CA VAL A 104 5.17 -16.62 -3.78
C VAL A 104 4.37 -17.56 -4.66
N ALA A 105 3.09 -17.74 -4.33
CA ALA A 105 2.16 -18.54 -5.09
C ALA A 105 0.90 -17.71 -5.39
N VAL A 106 0.39 -17.82 -6.60
CA VAL A 106 -0.87 -17.21 -7.02
C VAL A 106 -1.78 -18.32 -7.51
N SER A 107 -2.95 -18.48 -6.89
CA SER A 107 -3.94 -19.49 -7.27
C SER A 107 -5.34 -18.98 -6.98
N ALA A 108 -6.29 -19.27 -7.87
CA ALA A 108 -7.71 -18.93 -7.70
C ALA A 108 -7.98 -17.44 -7.37
N GLY A 109 -7.17 -16.52 -7.92
CA GLY A 109 -7.32 -15.08 -7.67
C GLY A 109 -6.74 -14.60 -6.33
N GLU A 110 -6.11 -15.49 -5.57
CA GLU A 110 -5.43 -15.16 -4.31
C GLU A 110 -3.92 -15.22 -4.49
N ILE A 111 -3.23 -14.30 -3.81
CA ILE A 111 -1.78 -14.35 -3.65
C ILE A 111 -1.44 -14.80 -2.24
N LYS A 112 -0.57 -15.79 -2.15
CA LYS A 112 0.02 -16.28 -0.91
C LYS A 112 1.52 -16.08 -0.95
N VAL A 113 2.08 -15.52 0.12
CA VAL A 113 3.52 -15.42 0.32
C VAL A 113 3.91 -16.14 1.60
N GLU A 114 4.94 -16.95 1.49
CA GLU A 114 5.54 -17.70 2.60
C GLU A 114 7.02 -17.36 2.68
N VAL A 115 7.52 -17.14 3.89
CA VAL A 115 8.96 -17.08 4.16
C VAL A 115 9.35 -18.40 4.80
N LEU A 116 10.01 -19.25 4.01
CA LEU A 116 10.42 -20.59 4.43
C LEU A 116 11.86 -20.55 4.94
N GLY A 117 12.16 -21.25 6.02
CA GLY A 117 13.49 -21.27 6.63
C GLY A 117 13.52 -22.20 7.84
N ALA A 118 14.57 -22.09 8.66
CA ALA A 118 14.62 -22.81 9.92
C ALA A 118 13.49 -22.38 10.87
N ARG A 119 13.14 -23.26 11.82
CA ARG A 119 12.14 -22.97 12.83
C ARG A 119 12.58 -21.75 13.65
N ARG A 120 11.63 -20.83 13.88
CA ARG A 120 11.80 -19.68 14.77
C ARG A 120 11.32 -20.00 16.18
N ASP A 121 12.03 -19.46 17.16
CA ASP A 121 11.68 -19.52 18.59
C ASP A 121 11.16 -18.18 19.13
N PHE A 122 10.70 -17.30 18.23
CA PHE A 122 10.14 -16.00 18.56
C PHE A 122 8.77 -15.80 17.92
N LYS A 123 7.97 -14.90 18.51
CA LYS A 123 6.70 -14.40 17.94
C LYS A 123 6.86 -12.96 17.48
N VAL A 124 6.10 -12.56 16.48
CA VAL A 124 6.10 -11.18 15.98
C VAL A 124 4.69 -10.62 16.06
N ALA A 125 4.54 -9.49 16.76
CA ALA A 125 3.33 -8.69 16.72
C ALA A 125 3.49 -7.46 15.84
N PHE A 126 2.48 -7.22 15.03
CA PHE A 126 2.21 -5.94 14.39
C PHE A 126 1.23 -5.16 15.26
N GLU A 127 1.56 -3.92 15.58
CA GLU A 127 0.65 -2.97 16.19
C GLU A 127 0.62 -1.69 15.35
N ARG A 128 -0.57 -1.09 15.20
CA ARG A 128 -0.71 0.25 14.63
C ARG A 128 -1.61 1.13 15.47
N GLU A 129 -1.34 2.43 15.39
CA GLU A 129 -2.10 3.50 16.02
C GLU A 129 -2.25 4.67 15.03
N ILE A 130 -3.48 5.13 14.81
CA ILE A 130 -3.75 6.37 14.05
C ILE A 130 -3.61 7.54 15.03
N VAL A 131 -2.50 8.26 14.95
CA VAL A 131 -2.21 9.40 15.82
C VAL A 131 -2.79 10.71 15.31
N GLU A 132 -3.09 10.81 14.01
CA GLU A 132 -3.71 12.00 13.43
C GLU A 132 -4.54 11.66 12.18
N VAL A 133 -5.73 12.25 12.08
CA VAL A 133 -6.55 12.24 10.85
C VAL A 133 -6.39 13.59 10.15
N LEU A 134 -5.86 13.57 8.93
CA LEU A 134 -5.56 14.77 8.15
C LEU A 134 -6.79 15.13 7.27
N PRO A 135 -7.36 16.33 7.41
CA PRO A 135 -8.46 16.75 6.52
C PRO A 135 -7.97 16.89 5.07
N PHE A 136 -8.88 16.69 4.13
CA PHE A 136 -8.62 17.04 2.73
C PHE A 136 -9.05 18.48 2.45
N THR A 137 -8.50 19.04 1.37
CA THR A 137 -8.94 20.33 0.83
C THR A 137 -9.80 20.13 -0.41
N THR A 138 -10.57 21.15 -0.80
CA THR A 138 -11.38 21.14 -2.02
C THR A 138 -10.82 22.15 -3.02
N LEU A 139 -10.58 21.72 -4.25
CA LEU A 139 -10.31 22.60 -5.39
C LEU A 139 -11.56 22.74 -6.25
N VAL A 140 -11.95 23.98 -6.50
CA VAL A 140 -12.98 24.33 -7.48
C VAL A 140 -12.33 24.60 -8.83
N ARG A 141 -12.84 23.98 -9.89
CA ARG A 141 -12.41 24.21 -11.28
C ARG A 141 -13.60 24.61 -12.14
N ASN A 142 -13.45 25.66 -12.94
CA ASN A 142 -14.44 26.00 -13.96
C ASN A 142 -14.43 24.96 -15.07
N ASP A 143 -15.60 24.69 -15.63
CA ASP A 143 -15.79 23.74 -16.72
C ASP A 143 -16.82 24.28 -17.71
N ASP A 144 -16.36 24.61 -18.92
CA ASP A 144 -17.19 25.17 -20.00
C ASP A 144 -18.09 24.13 -20.67
N ARG A 145 -17.89 22.84 -20.38
CA ARG A 145 -18.77 21.76 -20.85
C ARG A 145 -20.00 21.61 -19.97
N LEU A 146 -19.97 22.13 -18.74
CA LEU A 146 -21.05 22.02 -17.77
C LEU A 146 -21.95 23.27 -17.78
N ARG A 147 -23.24 23.05 -17.54
CA ARG A 147 -24.24 24.13 -17.52
C ARG A 147 -23.96 25.10 -16.36
N THR A 148 -24.09 26.40 -16.59
CA THR A 148 -23.95 27.43 -15.55
C THR A 148 -24.75 27.07 -14.28
N GLY A 149 -24.09 27.12 -13.12
CA GLY A 149 -24.68 26.77 -11.82
C GLY A 149 -24.59 25.28 -11.46
N THR A 150 -24.24 24.40 -12.42
CA THR A 150 -24.03 22.97 -12.16
C THR A 150 -22.74 22.77 -11.36
N ARG A 151 -22.79 21.95 -10.32
CA ARG A 151 -21.61 21.53 -9.55
C ARG A 151 -21.51 20.01 -9.58
N THR A 152 -20.35 19.48 -9.94
CA THR A 152 -20.09 18.04 -9.95
C THR A 152 -18.79 17.71 -9.26
N VAL A 153 -18.79 16.71 -8.37
CA VAL A 153 -17.56 16.19 -7.76
C VAL A 153 -16.89 15.26 -8.77
N SER A 154 -15.81 15.73 -9.39
CA SER A 154 -15.03 14.94 -10.35
C SER A 154 -13.99 14.04 -9.68
N GLN A 155 -13.54 14.40 -8.48
CA GLN A 155 -12.69 13.56 -7.64
C GLN A 155 -13.13 13.73 -6.19
N GLN A 156 -13.48 12.62 -5.52
CA GLN A 156 -13.84 12.63 -4.12
C GLN A 156 -12.61 12.91 -3.24
N GLY A 157 -12.74 13.83 -2.29
CA GLY A 157 -11.73 14.06 -1.27
C GLY A 157 -11.58 12.85 -0.35
N LYS A 158 -10.35 12.52 0.03
CA LYS A 158 -10.07 11.47 1.02
C LYS A 158 -9.18 12.03 2.12
N ARG A 159 -9.57 11.82 3.37
CA ARG A 159 -8.73 12.17 4.52
C ARG A 159 -7.43 11.38 4.46
N GLY A 160 -6.37 12.00 4.96
CA GLY A 160 -5.08 11.36 5.20
C GLY A 160 -4.96 10.89 6.64
N PHE A 161 -3.86 10.22 6.94
CA PHE A 161 -3.58 9.66 8.25
C PHE A 161 -2.09 9.76 8.57
N LYS A 162 -1.76 10.11 9.81
CA LYS A 162 -0.47 9.76 10.40
C LYS A 162 -0.66 8.54 11.27
N VAL A 163 0.20 7.55 11.08
CA VAL A 163 0.10 6.24 11.71
C VAL A 163 1.44 5.90 12.34
N ILE A 164 1.43 5.43 13.58
CA ILE A 164 2.58 4.78 14.19
C ILE A 164 2.44 3.29 13.97
N ARG A 165 3.44 2.67 13.33
CA ARG A 165 3.58 1.23 13.18
C ARG A 165 4.62 0.74 14.18
N ARG A 166 4.31 -0.34 14.89
CA ARG A 166 5.26 -1.03 15.76
C ARG A 166 5.38 -2.49 15.38
N ARG A 167 6.61 -3.01 15.44
CA ARG A 167 6.90 -4.44 15.44
C ARG A 167 7.44 -4.83 16.79
N LYS A 168 6.76 -5.76 17.47
CA LYS A 168 7.27 -6.36 18.70
C LYS A 168 7.72 -7.78 18.42
N VAL A 169 8.99 -8.08 18.67
CA VAL A 169 9.55 -9.42 18.55
C VAL A 169 9.76 -9.97 19.96
N TYR A 170 9.03 -11.03 20.29
CA TYR A 170 9.07 -11.71 21.58
C TYR A 170 10.02 -12.89 21.47
N GLY A 171 11.22 -12.77 22.08
CA GLY A 171 12.25 -13.80 22.07
C GLY A 171 12.05 -14.86 23.17
N ALA A 172 13.13 -15.57 23.52
CA ALA A 172 13.13 -16.48 24.66
C ALA A 172 13.15 -15.67 25.98
N GLY A 173 12.30 -16.05 26.95
CA GLY A 173 12.17 -15.32 28.22
C GLY A 173 11.30 -14.06 28.10
N ASP A 174 11.67 -12.99 28.81
CA ASP A 174 10.95 -11.71 28.85
C ASP A 174 11.47 -10.67 27.82
N ASP A 175 12.38 -11.08 26.92
CA ASP A 175 13.00 -10.19 25.95
C ASP A 175 12.01 -9.77 24.85
N VAL A 176 11.78 -8.45 24.74
CA VAL A 176 10.95 -7.85 23.70
C VAL A 176 11.73 -6.77 22.96
N ARG A 177 12.03 -7.01 21.68
CA ARG A 177 12.55 -5.97 20.79
C ARG A 177 11.40 -5.23 20.12
N VAL A 178 11.44 -3.90 20.16
CA VAL A 178 10.43 -3.05 19.55
C VAL A 178 11.06 -2.21 18.46
N ASP A 179 10.56 -2.35 17.24
CA ASP A 179 10.82 -1.40 16.15
C ASP A 179 9.60 -0.48 16.01
N GLU A 180 9.82 0.81 15.75
CA GLU A 180 8.75 1.79 15.56
C GLU A 180 9.00 2.62 14.29
N TRP A 181 7.94 2.91 13.54
CA TRP A 181 7.98 3.76 12.35
C TRP A 181 6.80 4.72 12.31
N GLU A 182 7.08 5.97 11.97
CA GLU A 182 6.05 6.94 11.62
C GLU A 182 5.72 6.85 10.13
N LEU A 183 4.44 6.64 9.83
CA LEU A 183 3.93 6.48 8.47
C LEU A 183 2.93 7.61 8.17
N ARG A 184 2.93 8.06 6.92
CA ARG A 184 2.02 9.13 6.45
C ARG A 184 1.29 8.74 5.18
N TYR A 185 -0.03 8.76 5.27
CA TYR A 185 -0.97 8.66 4.16
C TYR A 185 -1.48 10.07 3.86
N PRO A 186 -1.01 10.76 2.81
CA PRO A 186 -1.46 12.11 2.50
C PRO A 186 -2.96 12.15 2.15
N PRO A 187 -3.68 13.22 2.52
CA PRO A 187 -5.05 13.40 2.07
C PRO A 187 -5.08 13.57 0.54
N THR A 188 -6.13 13.04 -0.09
CA THR A 188 -6.45 13.30 -1.50
C THR A 188 -7.39 14.48 -1.58
N ARG A 189 -7.01 15.52 -2.34
CA ARG A 189 -7.84 16.71 -2.55
C ARG A 189 -9.16 16.37 -3.26
N GLU A 190 -10.25 16.98 -2.85
CA GLU A 190 -11.51 16.95 -3.59
C GLU A 190 -11.44 17.88 -4.81
N ILE A 191 -12.01 17.49 -5.95
CA ILE A 191 -12.10 18.35 -7.13
C ILE A 191 -13.56 18.51 -7.52
N VAL A 192 -14.09 19.72 -7.31
CA VAL A 192 -15.43 20.13 -7.71
C VAL A 192 -15.35 20.93 -8.99
N ARG A 193 -16.05 20.50 -10.03
CA ARG A 193 -16.21 21.23 -11.29
C ARG A 193 -17.48 22.07 -11.25
N VAL A 194 -17.38 23.33 -11.68
CA VAL A 194 -18.49 24.28 -11.72
C VAL A 194 -18.71 24.71 -13.16
N GLY A 195 -19.94 24.55 -13.63
CA GLY A 195 -20.31 24.91 -14.99
C GLY A 195 -20.33 26.40 -15.24
N THR A 196 -19.81 26.80 -16.40
CA THR A 196 -19.74 28.20 -16.83
C THR A 196 -20.45 28.47 -18.16
N SER A 197 -20.99 27.44 -18.82
CA SER A 197 -21.70 27.59 -20.10
C SER A 197 -23.22 27.58 -19.91
N PRO A 198 -24.00 28.57 -20.38
CA PRO A 198 -25.46 28.55 -20.28
C PRO A 198 -26.11 27.34 -20.96
N THR A 199 -25.46 26.79 -22.00
CA THR A 199 -25.94 25.66 -22.81
C THR A 199 -25.20 24.36 -22.53
N GLY A 200 -24.37 24.32 -21.48
CA GLY A 200 -23.61 23.13 -21.10
C GLY A 200 -24.47 21.96 -20.62
N GLN A 201 -23.81 20.83 -20.36
CA GLN A 201 -24.45 19.61 -19.89
C GLN A 201 -24.74 19.65 -18.39
N VAL A 202 -25.75 18.89 -17.94
CA VAL A 202 -25.96 18.57 -16.52
C VAL A 202 -25.79 17.08 -16.33
N PRO A 203 -24.61 16.65 -15.85
CA PRO A 203 -24.34 15.25 -15.59
C PRO A 203 -25.26 14.73 -14.48
N GLU A 204 -25.63 13.46 -14.59
CA GLU A 204 -26.28 12.75 -13.49
C GLU A 204 -25.38 12.72 -12.26
N ALA A 205 -25.98 12.86 -11.08
CA ALA A 205 -25.27 12.77 -9.81
C ALA A 205 -24.74 11.35 -9.63
N LYS A 206 -23.42 11.18 -9.63
CA LYS A 206 -22.81 9.90 -9.25
C LYS A 206 -22.93 9.73 -7.73
N PRO A 207 -23.36 8.56 -7.23
CA PRO A 207 -23.38 8.28 -5.81
C PRO A 207 -21.96 8.32 -5.26
N THR A 208 -21.78 9.06 -4.17
CA THR A 208 -20.50 9.14 -3.46
C THR A 208 -20.43 7.98 -2.46
N SER A 209 -19.42 7.11 -2.56
CA SER A 209 -19.22 6.05 -1.57
C SER A 209 -18.84 6.65 -0.22
N ALA A 210 -19.50 6.23 0.85
CA ALA A 210 -19.10 6.58 2.21
C ALA A 210 -17.69 6.03 2.49
N LEU A 211 -16.82 6.89 3.04
CA LEU A 211 -15.50 6.47 3.48
C LEU A 211 -15.67 5.64 4.76
N ARG A 212 -15.21 4.39 4.77
CA ARG A 212 -15.17 3.60 6.01
C ARG A 212 -14.13 4.22 6.97
N ASP A 213 -14.51 4.36 8.24
CA ASP A 213 -13.58 4.76 9.29
C ASP A 213 -12.76 3.54 9.73
N PRO A 214 -11.42 3.56 9.56
CA PRO A 214 -10.58 2.50 10.11
C PRO A 214 -10.57 2.59 11.64
N ALA A 215 -10.45 1.44 12.31
CA ALA A 215 -10.20 1.41 13.76
C ALA A 215 -8.97 2.26 14.11
N SER A 216 -9.02 3.01 15.21
CA SER A 216 -7.90 3.86 15.65
C SER A 216 -6.67 3.03 15.97
N GLU A 217 -6.86 1.83 16.50
CA GLU A 217 -5.81 0.88 16.86
C GLU A 217 -6.05 -0.49 16.23
N LEU A 218 -4.98 -1.24 16.03
CA LEU A 218 -5.04 -2.63 15.59
C LEU A 218 -3.81 -3.38 16.08
N ARG A 219 -4.01 -4.64 16.47
CA ARG A 219 -2.94 -5.56 16.89
C ARG A 219 -3.14 -6.92 16.25
N ILE A 220 -2.08 -7.45 15.64
CA ILE A 220 -2.02 -8.78 15.02
C ILE A 220 -0.77 -9.48 15.56
N VAL A 221 -0.86 -10.76 15.91
CA VAL A 221 0.27 -11.57 16.42
C VAL A 221 0.41 -12.83 15.57
N GLN A 222 1.63 -13.12 15.12
CA GLN A 222 2.00 -14.33 14.36
C GLN A 222 3.31 -14.97 14.83
#